data_AF-A0A4P0XZS0-F1
#
_entry.id   AF-A0A4P0XZS0-F1
#
_cell.length_a   1.000
_cell.length_b   1.000
_cell.length_c   1.000
_cell.angle_alpha   90.00
_cell.angle_beta   90.00
_cell.angle_gamma   90.00
#
_symmetry.space_group_name_H-M   'P 1'
#
loop_
_entity.id
_entity.type
_entity.pdbx_description
1 polymer ?
#
loop_
_entity_poly.entity_id
_entity_poly.type
_entity_poly.pdbx_seq_one_letter_code
_entity_poly.pdbx_strand_id
1 'polypeptide(L)'
;MIPGMNNITVVLRHPQEMAWEAIDKLQRWWEESDALEPESREISIPVIYGGEAGPDLGDVARHSGLSEKQVVELHSSVEYMVWFLGFQPGFPYFGGLPEQLAMPRRAEPRVLVPAGSVGIGGSQTGIYPLATPGGWQLLGRTPLALFDPKREEPVLLRSGDRVRFVPQKEGVCWKFIRAGMYTSVQDGGREGQRQWGISRCGALDKPAMTIANLLVGNAPEAAALEITLGQIDVQFSRHCWFALTGAACEATLDGAPVWLGWRMEAKAGQRLVLKNPQHGIRSYLAVAGGIDVLKF
;
A
#
# COMPACT_ATOMS: atom_id res chain seq x y z
N MET A 1 -29.23 11.59 -2.26
CA MET A 1 -29.33 10.54 -1.22
C MET A 1 -27.93 10.28 -0.71
N ILE A 2 -27.72 10.24 0.61
CA ILE A 2 -26.41 10.06 1.25
C ILE A 2 -26.55 8.87 2.21
N PRO A 3 -25.98 7.70 1.90
CA PRO A 3 -26.03 6.55 2.81
C PRO A 3 -25.10 6.79 4.01
N GLY A 4 -25.63 6.54 5.21
CA GLY A 4 -24.87 6.38 6.45
C GLY A 4 -24.74 4.89 6.82
N MET A 5 -24.34 4.61 8.05
CA MET A 5 -24.12 3.23 8.52
C MET A 5 -25.39 2.37 8.53
N ASN A 6 -26.48 2.91 9.05
CA ASN A 6 -27.78 2.22 9.18
C ASN A 6 -28.96 3.16 8.85
N ASN A 7 -28.66 4.25 8.15
CA ASN A 7 -29.61 5.29 7.81
C ASN A 7 -29.29 5.83 6.43
N ILE A 8 -30.27 6.51 5.83
CA ILE A 8 -30.11 7.21 4.57
C ILE A 8 -30.60 8.64 4.79
N THR A 9 -29.78 9.62 4.42
CA THR A 9 -30.19 11.02 4.39
C THR A 9 -30.65 11.38 2.97
N VAL A 10 -31.87 11.88 2.86
CA VAL A 10 -32.43 12.37 1.59
C VAL A 10 -32.54 13.89 1.63
N VAL A 11 -31.92 14.55 0.65
CA VAL A 11 -31.98 16.01 0.50
C VAL A 11 -33.02 16.34 -0.56
N LEU A 12 -34.08 17.04 -0.16
CA LEU A 12 -35.17 17.47 -1.04
C LEU A 12 -34.92 18.92 -1.50
N ARG A 13 -35.26 19.23 -2.75
CA ARG A 13 -35.15 20.62 -3.27
C ARG A 13 -36.15 21.56 -2.60
N HIS A 14 -37.37 21.09 -2.35
CA HIS A 14 -38.46 21.83 -1.71
C HIS A 14 -39.02 21.02 -0.54
N PRO A 15 -38.31 20.94 0.61
CA PRO A 15 -38.68 20.04 1.69
C PRO A 15 -40.05 20.33 2.30
N GLN A 16 -40.50 21.59 2.32
CA GLN A 16 -41.81 21.94 2.89
C GLN A 16 -43.00 21.45 2.04
N GLU A 17 -42.79 21.26 0.74
CA GLU A 17 -43.85 20.81 -0.18
C GLU A 17 -43.77 19.30 -0.44
N MET A 18 -42.54 18.75 -0.45
CA MET A 18 -42.28 17.40 -0.93
C MET A 18 -42.08 16.35 0.17
N ALA A 19 -42.00 16.74 1.45
CA ALA A 19 -41.64 15.81 2.54
C ALA A 19 -42.61 14.62 2.63
N TRP A 20 -43.91 14.86 2.61
CA TRP A 20 -44.91 13.80 2.75
C TRP A 20 -44.88 12.81 1.58
N GLU A 21 -44.82 13.32 0.35
CA GLU A 21 -44.72 12.49 -0.85
C GLU A 21 -43.39 11.70 -0.89
N ALA A 22 -42.28 12.31 -0.44
CA ALA A 22 -41.00 11.64 -0.35
C ALA A 22 -41.01 10.52 0.68
N ILE A 23 -41.63 10.72 1.85
CA ILE A 23 -41.77 9.67 2.88
C ILE A 23 -42.59 8.50 2.34
N ASP A 24 -43.74 8.78 1.72
CA ASP A 24 -44.61 7.74 1.16
C ASP A 24 -43.89 6.92 0.08
N LYS A 25 -43.18 7.59 -0.84
CA LYS A 25 -42.35 6.91 -1.84
C LYS A 25 -41.24 6.06 -1.23
N LEU A 26 -40.54 6.58 -0.22
CA LEU A 26 -39.46 5.83 0.44
C LEU A 26 -39.99 4.60 1.18
N GLN A 27 -41.13 4.71 1.87
CA GLN A 27 -41.78 3.58 2.53
C GLN A 27 -42.20 2.52 1.52
N ARG A 28 -42.86 2.93 0.44
CA ARG A 28 -43.26 2.04 -0.63
C ARG A 28 -42.06 1.33 -1.27
N TRP A 29 -41.00 2.06 -1.62
CA TRP A 29 -39.79 1.44 -2.15
C TRP A 29 -39.12 0.50 -1.16
N TRP A 30 -39.15 0.81 0.13
CA TRP A 30 -38.60 -0.09 1.15
C TRP A 30 -39.35 -1.43 1.22
N GLU A 31 -40.67 -1.41 1.02
CA GLU A 31 -41.52 -2.62 1.05
C GLU A 31 -41.49 -3.40 -0.27
N GLU A 32 -41.43 -2.69 -1.41
CA GLU A 32 -41.57 -3.28 -2.74
C GLU A 32 -40.22 -3.63 -3.40
N SER A 33 -39.09 -3.08 -2.95
CA SER A 33 -37.80 -3.31 -3.61
C SER A 33 -37.15 -4.59 -3.12
N ASP A 34 -36.65 -5.39 -4.06
CA ASP A 34 -35.77 -6.50 -3.75
C ASP A 34 -34.40 -6.00 -3.29
N ALA A 35 -33.79 -6.74 -2.36
CA ALA A 35 -32.42 -6.49 -1.94
C ALA A 35 -31.46 -6.73 -3.12
N LEU A 36 -30.73 -5.69 -3.51
CA LEU A 36 -29.62 -5.80 -4.44
C LEU A 36 -28.33 -5.96 -3.65
N GLU A 37 -27.56 -7.02 -3.93
CA GLU A 37 -26.17 -7.12 -3.49
C GLU A 37 -25.27 -6.48 -4.57
N PRO A 38 -24.75 -5.26 -4.34
CA PRO A 38 -23.85 -4.64 -5.31
C PRO A 38 -22.55 -5.46 -5.42
N GLU A 39 -21.94 -5.43 -6.61
CA GLU A 39 -20.61 -6.01 -6.79
C GLU A 39 -19.61 -5.31 -5.86
N SER A 40 -19.03 -6.10 -4.95
CA SER A 40 -18.00 -5.64 -4.01
C SER A 40 -16.62 -5.78 -4.65
N ARG A 41 -15.85 -4.70 -4.69
CA ARG A 41 -14.46 -4.74 -5.16
C ARG A 41 -13.54 -5.14 -4.00
N GLU A 42 -12.56 -6.00 -4.29
CA GLU A 42 -11.47 -6.30 -3.36
C GLU A 42 -10.31 -5.32 -3.56
N ILE A 43 -9.96 -4.58 -2.52
CA ILE A 43 -8.93 -3.54 -2.59
C ILE A 43 -7.86 -3.79 -1.52
N SER A 44 -6.62 -3.96 -1.97
CA SER A 44 -5.46 -4.08 -1.09
C SER A 44 -4.84 -2.71 -0.84
N ILE A 45 -4.76 -2.31 0.43
CA ILE A 45 -4.17 -1.02 0.85
C ILE A 45 -2.80 -1.30 1.49
N PRO A 46 -1.68 -0.92 0.84
CA PRO A 46 -0.36 -1.04 1.44
C PRO A 46 -0.22 -0.06 2.61
N VAL A 47 0.26 -0.53 3.76
CA VAL A 47 0.42 0.29 4.97
C VAL A 47 1.80 0.10 5.57
N ILE A 48 2.50 1.20 5.79
CA ILE A 48 3.71 1.24 6.60
C ILE A 48 3.27 1.45 8.05
N TYR A 49 3.45 0.44 8.90
CA TYR A 49 3.06 0.47 10.31
C TYR A 49 4.19 0.94 11.22
N GLY A 50 3.81 1.57 12.34
CA GLY A 50 4.76 1.99 13.38
C GLY A 50 5.64 3.16 12.99
N GLY A 51 6.66 3.44 13.81
CA GLY A 51 7.61 4.53 13.57
C GLY A 51 6.92 5.90 13.48
N GLU A 52 7.40 6.76 12.58
CA GLU A 52 6.77 8.06 12.32
C GLU A 52 5.40 7.93 11.62
N ALA A 53 5.18 6.82 10.89
CA ALA A 53 3.94 6.57 10.17
C ALA A 53 2.79 6.17 11.12
N GLY A 54 3.10 5.50 12.22
CA GLY A 54 2.17 4.96 13.20
C GLY A 54 2.63 5.21 14.64
N PRO A 55 2.67 6.48 15.09
CA PRO A 55 3.23 6.84 16.40
C PRO A 55 2.47 6.26 17.59
N ASP A 56 1.21 5.83 17.43
CA ASP A 56 0.40 5.25 18.52
C ASP A 56 0.39 3.72 18.50
N LEU A 57 1.10 3.06 17.58
CA LEU A 57 1.11 1.59 17.50
C LEU A 57 1.51 0.93 18.83
N GLY A 58 2.53 1.49 19.50
CA GLY A 58 2.98 1.02 20.80
C GLY A 58 1.96 1.25 21.92
N ASP A 59 1.18 2.33 21.85
CA ASP A 59 0.09 2.60 22.80
C ASP A 59 -1.06 1.60 22.64
N VAL A 60 -1.43 1.31 21.40
CA VAL A 60 -2.47 0.32 21.07
C VAL A 60 -2.03 -1.09 21.49
N ALA A 61 -0.76 -1.43 21.26
CA ALA A 61 -0.16 -2.69 21.71
C ALA A 61 -0.26 -2.83 23.24
N ARG A 62 0.14 -1.80 23.99
CA ARG A 62 0.01 -1.78 25.46
C ARG A 62 -1.43 -1.91 25.94
N HIS A 63 -2.36 -1.19 25.31
CA HIS A 63 -3.77 -1.21 25.69
C HIS A 63 -4.43 -2.58 25.47
N SER A 64 -4.07 -3.24 24.36
CA SER A 64 -4.61 -4.55 23.97
C SER A 64 -3.90 -5.74 24.63
N GLY A 65 -2.80 -5.52 25.34
CA GLY A 65 -1.97 -6.59 25.89
C GLY A 65 -1.21 -7.39 24.82
N LEU A 66 -1.03 -6.81 23.63
CA LEU A 66 -0.34 -7.41 22.48
C LEU A 66 1.04 -6.78 22.28
N SER A 67 1.91 -7.43 21.53
CA SER A 67 3.09 -6.77 20.94
C SER A 67 2.70 -5.95 19.70
N GLU A 68 3.49 -4.95 19.33
CA GLU A 68 3.27 -4.17 18.11
C GLU A 68 3.14 -5.06 16.87
N LYS A 69 3.98 -6.11 16.79
CA LYS A 69 3.92 -7.09 15.70
C LYS A 69 2.58 -7.82 15.65
N GLN A 70 2.04 -8.23 16.80
CA GLN A 70 0.73 -8.88 16.89
C GLN A 70 -0.40 -7.91 16.55
N VAL A 71 -0.30 -6.63 16.92
CA VAL A 71 -1.28 -5.61 16.48
C VAL A 71 -1.29 -5.49 14.95
N VAL A 72 -0.11 -5.41 14.33
CA VAL A 72 0.00 -5.34 12.86
C VAL A 72 -0.59 -6.59 12.20
N GLU A 73 -0.24 -7.77 12.71
CA GLU A 73 -0.75 -9.05 12.20
C GLU A 73 -2.27 -9.15 12.32
N LEU A 74 -2.83 -8.82 13.49
CA LEU A 74 -4.26 -8.85 13.73
C LEU A 74 -5.02 -7.80 12.92
N HIS A 75 -4.49 -6.57 12.81
CA HIS A 75 -5.12 -5.51 12.04
C HIS A 75 -5.11 -5.83 10.53
N SER A 76 -4.07 -6.50 10.03
CA SER A 76 -3.93 -6.84 8.60
C SER A 76 -4.54 -8.18 8.18
N SER A 77 -4.83 -9.08 9.13
CA SER A 77 -5.46 -10.37 8.83
C SER A 77 -6.94 -10.27 8.48
N VAL A 78 -7.57 -9.13 8.77
CA VAL A 78 -9.00 -8.92 8.61
C VAL A 78 -9.34 -8.37 7.22
N GLU A 79 -10.44 -8.87 6.68
CA GLU A 79 -11.13 -8.24 5.55
C GLU A 79 -12.16 -7.26 6.09
N TYR A 80 -11.94 -5.98 5.82
CA TYR A 80 -12.80 -4.89 6.26
C TYR A 80 -13.83 -4.56 5.19
N MET A 81 -15.02 -4.14 5.60
CA MET A 81 -16.03 -3.62 4.67
C MET A 81 -16.15 -2.11 4.85
N VAL A 82 -16.13 -1.35 3.76
CA VAL A 82 -16.43 0.08 3.79
C VAL A 82 -17.93 0.25 4.01
N TRP A 83 -18.33 0.59 5.24
CA TRP A 83 -19.74 0.81 5.55
C TRP A 83 -20.28 2.09 4.92
N PHE A 84 -19.55 3.19 5.08
CA PHE A 84 -19.88 4.45 4.44
C PHE A 84 -18.63 5.34 4.33
N LEU A 85 -18.76 6.41 3.54
CA LEU A 85 -17.77 7.47 3.41
C LEU A 85 -18.33 8.76 4.00
N GLY A 86 -17.53 9.51 4.77
CA GLY A 86 -18.00 10.73 5.43
C GLY A 86 -16.91 11.40 6.24
N PHE A 87 -17.21 12.49 6.96
CA PHE A 87 -16.24 13.37 7.65
C PHE A 87 -15.34 14.21 6.72
N GLN A 88 -14.70 13.58 5.73
CA GLN A 88 -13.94 14.24 4.66
C GLN A 88 -14.19 13.55 3.32
N PRO A 89 -13.92 14.22 2.18
CA PRO A 89 -13.99 13.59 0.86
C PRO A 89 -13.15 12.31 0.83
N GLY A 90 -13.81 11.17 0.66
CA GLY A 90 -13.16 9.86 0.55
C GLY A 90 -12.66 9.23 1.84
N PHE A 91 -13.02 9.74 3.03
CA PHE A 91 -12.66 9.11 4.29
C PHE A 91 -13.56 7.88 4.53
N PRO A 92 -13.01 6.66 4.61
CA PRO A 92 -13.78 5.44 4.81
C PRO A 92 -13.97 5.11 6.29
N TYR A 93 -15.18 4.71 6.65
CA TYR A 93 -15.46 4.03 7.91
C TYR A 93 -15.56 2.53 7.66
N PHE A 94 -14.61 1.79 8.22
CA PHE A 94 -14.56 0.34 8.09
C PHE A 94 -15.31 -0.36 9.22
N GLY A 95 -16.08 -1.38 8.86
CA GLY A 95 -16.58 -2.39 9.79
C GLY A 95 -15.61 -3.55 9.97
N GLY A 96 -15.69 -4.22 11.12
CA GLY A 96 -14.98 -5.48 11.37
C GLY A 96 -13.65 -5.37 12.13
N LEU A 97 -13.34 -4.22 12.74
CA LEU A 97 -12.16 -4.12 13.61
C LEU A 97 -12.26 -5.15 14.76
N PRO A 98 -11.23 -6.01 14.97
CA PRO A 98 -11.21 -6.93 16.10
C PRO A 98 -11.37 -6.19 17.43
N GLU A 99 -12.26 -6.68 18.30
CA GLU A 99 -12.55 -6.04 19.59
C GLU A 99 -11.29 -5.85 20.46
N GLN A 100 -10.33 -6.77 20.32
CA GLN A 100 -9.03 -6.71 21.01
C GLN A 100 -8.21 -5.47 20.65
N LEU A 101 -8.40 -4.91 19.44
CA LEU A 101 -7.73 -3.70 18.99
C LEU A 101 -8.53 -2.44 19.32
N ALA A 102 -9.78 -2.55 19.78
CA ALA A 102 -10.61 -1.39 20.06
C ALA A 102 -9.94 -0.52 21.13
N MET A 103 -9.74 0.76 20.82
CA MET A 103 -9.08 1.70 21.72
C MET A 103 -9.76 3.06 21.62
N PRO A 104 -10.05 3.73 22.75
CA PRO A 104 -10.67 5.05 22.71
C PRO A 104 -9.79 6.06 21.96
N ARG A 105 -10.46 7.06 21.39
CA ARG A 105 -9.78 8.23 20.80
C ARG A 105 -8.94 8.92 21.86
N ARG A 106 -7.87 9.58 21.43
CA ARG A 106 -7.05 10.45 22.27
C ARG A 106 -7.94 11.51 22.94
N ALA A 107 -7.68 11.77 24.22
CA ALA A 107 -8.37 12.82 24.97
C ALA A 107 -8.13 14.20 24.33
N GLU A 108 -6.90 14.43 23.88
CA GLU A 108 -6.50 15.63 23.14
C GLU A 108 -6.23 15.26 21.67
N PRO A 109 -7.05 15.74 20.73
CA PRO A 109 -6.83 15.54 19.30
C PRO A 109 -5.51 16.16 18.83
N ARG A 110 -4.86 15.53 17.85
CA ARG A 110 -3.73 16.14 17.16
C ARG A 110 -4.20 17.32 16.32
N VAL A 111 -3.38 18.37 16.30
CA VAL A 111 -3.57 19.51 15.40
C VAL A 111 -3.40 19.08 13.94
N LEU A 112 -2.53 18.11 13.68
CA LEU A 112 -2.26 17.61 12.33
C LEU A 112 -2.11 16.09 12.34
N VAL A 113 -2.97 15.44 11.57
CA VAL A 113 -2.83 14.05 11.13
C VAL A 113 -2.49 14.08 9.63
N PRO A 114 -1.38 13.47 9.19
CA PRO A 114 -1.01 13.43 7.78
C PRO A 114 -2.05 12.71 6.90
N ALA A 115 -2.12 13.09 5.62
CA ALA A 115 -2.87 12.32 4.63
C ALA A 115 -2.30 10.89 4.50
N GLY A 116 -3.18 9.92 4.25
CA GLY A 116 -2.88 8.50 4.21
C GLY A 116 -2.73 7.83 5.57
N SER A 117 -2.83 8.56 6.69
CA SER A 117 -2.72 7.94 8.02
C SER A 117 -3.85 6.93 8.25
N VAL A 118 -3.47 5.74 8.70
CA VAL A 118 -4.38 4.65 9.10
C VAL A 118 -4.49 4.69 10.61
N GLY A 119 -5.70 4.71 11.12
CA GLY A 119 -5.91 4.78 12.55
C GLY A 119 -7.17 4.08 13.04
N ILE A 120 -7.26 3.97 14.35
CA ILE A 120 -8.40 3.39 15.06
C ILE A 120 -9.00 4.39 16.05
N GLY A 121 -10.32 4.36 16.21
CA GLY A 121 -11.04 5.21 17.14
C GLY A 121 -12.29 4.52 17.67
N GLY A 122 -12.21 4.01 18.90
CA GLY A 122 -13.21 3.09 19.45
C GLY A 122 -13.10 1.73 18.76
N SER A 123 -14.23 1.21 18.29
CA SER A 123 -14.33 -0.05 17.53
C SER A 123 -14.23 0.14 16.01
N GLN A 124 -13.72 1.28 15.55
CA GLN A 124 -13.62 1.60 14.12
C GLN A 124 -12.17 1.78 13.69
N THR A 125 -11.88 1.37 12.45
CA THR A 125 -10.65 1.72 11.72
C THR A 125 -11.00 2.54 10.47
N GLY A 126 -10.01 3.23 9.92
CA GLY A 126 -10.21 4.30 8.94
C GLY A 126 -8.89 4.85 8.41
N ILE A 127 -8.97 5.55 7.28
CA ILE A 127 -7.81 6.15 6.62
C ILE A 127 -8.11 7.63 6.35
N TYR A 128 -7.24 8.51 6.82
CA TYR A 128 -7.35 9.95 6.59
C TYR A 128 -7.00 10.27 5.12
N PRO A 129 -7.94 10.73 4.27
CA PRO A 129 -7.65 10.99 2.86
C PRO A 129 -6.86 12.29 2.67
N LEU A 130 -6.99 13.24 3.61
CA LEU A 130 -6.39 14.56 3.59
C LEU A 130 -5.80 14.89 4.97
N ALA A 131 -4.86 15.82 5.02
CA ALA A 131 -4.28 16.27 6.28
C ALA A 131 -5.30 17.09 7.09
N THR A 132 -5.50 16.73 8.36
CA THR A 132 -6.56 17.31 9.20
C THR A 132 -6.29 17.12 10.68
N PRO A 133 -6.86 17.92 11.60
CA PRO A 133 -6.90 17.56 13.01
C PRO A 133 -7.65 16.23 13.23
N GLY A 134 -7.19 15.43 14.20
CA GLY A 134 -7.77 14.11 14.46
C GLY A 134 -7.33 13.49 15.77
N GLY A 135 -8.25 12.78 16.43
CA GLY A 135 -8.01 12.12 17.71
C GLY A 135 -7.88 10.59 17.65
N TRP A 136 -7.82 10.00 16.45
CA TRP A 136 -7.66 8.55 16.34
C TRP A 136 -6.22 8.13 16.65
N GLN A 137 -6.06 6.90 17.13
CA GLN A 137 -4.76 6.28 17.36
C GLN A 137 -4.18 5.87 16.02
N LEU A 138 -3.03 6.41 15.64
CA LEU A 138 -2.41 6.20 14.34
C LEU A 138 -1.53 4.95 14.38
N LEU A 139 -1.90 3.94 13.60
CA LEU A 139 -1.20 2.65 13.50
C LEU A 139 -0.14 2.64 12.41
N GLY A 140 -0.34 3.43 11.35
CA GLY A 140 0.52 3.45 10.17
C GLY A 140 0.07 4.46 9.13
N ARG A 141 0.68 4.42 7.95
CA ARG A 141 0.35 5.31 6.82
C ARG A 141 0.41 4.56 5.49
N THR A 142 -0.57 4.78 4.64
CA THR A 142 -0.55 4.32 3.24
C THR A 142 0.02 5.40 2.32
N PRO A 143 0.79 5.02 1.28
CA PRO A 143 1.21 5.95 0.23
C PRO A 143 0.10 6.24 -0.79
N LEU A 144 -1.00 5.48 -0.77
CA LEU A 144 -2.09 5.67 -1.73
C LEU A 144 -2.86 6.96 -1.44
N ALA A 145 -3.15 7.73 -2.49
CA ALA A 145 -4.08 8.85 -2.41
C ALA A 145 -5.52 8.32 -2.48
N LEU A 146 -6.25 8.45 -1.36
CA LEU A 146 -7.66 8.05 -1.26
C LEU A 146 -8.61 9.05 -1.92
N PHE A 147 -8.20 10.32 -2.00
CA PHE A 147 -8.94 11.36 -2.67
C PHE A 147 -8.00 12.20 -3.55
N ASP A 148 -8.37 12.36 -4.82
CA ASP A 148 -7.69 13.23 -5.78
C ASP A 148 -8.73 13.83 -6.74
N PRO A 149 -9.04 15.13 -6.64
CA PRO A 149 -10.07 15.77 -7.45
C PRO A 149 -9.74 15.82 -8.94
N LYS A 150 -8.51 15.47 -9.35
CA LYS A 150 -8.09 15.45 -10.75
C LYS A 150 -8.30 14.10 -11.43
N ARG A 151 -8.64 13.03 -10.69
CA ARG A 151 -8.93 11.71 -11.25
C ARG A 151 -10.35 11.65 -11.83
N GLU A 152 -10.55 10.80 -12.83
CA GLU A 152 -11.88 10.49 -13.36
C GLU A 152 -12.80 9.94 -12.28
N GLU A 153 -12.25 9.09 -11.40
CA GLU A 153 -12.88 8.70 -10.13
C GLU A 153 -12.13 9.36 -8.96
N PRO A 154 -12.66 10.45 -8.37
CA PRO A 154 -11.94 11.23 -7.38
C PRO A 154 -11.68 10.50 -6.06
N VAL A 155 -12.46 9.46 -5.75
CA VAL A 155 -12.38 8.71 -4.50
C VAL A 155 -12.00 7.27 -4.81
N LEU A 156 -10.96 6.77 -4.14
CA LEU A 156 -10.46 5.40 -4.34
C LEU A 156 -11.45 4.33 -3.89
N LEU A 157 -12.04 4.52 -2.71
CA LEU A 157 -12.93 3.56 -2.05
C LEU A 157 -14.40 3.96 -2.20
N ARG A 158 -15.29 2.98 -2.20
CA ARG A 158 -16.75 3.13 -2.26
C ARG A 158 -17.39 2.34 -1.14
N SER A 159 -18.59 2.76 -0.72
CA SER A 159 -19.40 1.95 0.19
C SER A 159 -19.63 0.56 -0.41
N GLY A 160 -19.42 -0.47 0.40
CA GLY A 160 -19.50 -1.87 -0.02
C GLY A 160 -18.17 -2.49 -0.49
N ASP A 161 -17.11 -1.72 -0.72
CA ASP A 161 -15.80 -2.30 -1.03
C ASP A 161 -15.26 -3.15 0.14
N ARG A 162 -14.61 -4.26 -0.19
CA ARG A 162 -13.84 -5.10 0.74
C ARG A 162 -12.38 -4.69 0.70
N VAL A 163 -11.83 -4.35 1.85
CA VAL A 163 -10.47 -3.82 1.99
C VAL A 163 -9.63 -4.72 2.86
N ARG A 164 -8.41 -5.01 2.39
CA ARG A 164 -7.37 -5.66 3.21
C ARG A 164 -6.18 -4.72 3.34
N PHE A 165 -5.72 -4.51 4.56
CA PHE A 165 -4.47 -3.80 4.79
C PHE A 165 -3.29 -4.75 4.60
N VAL A 166 -2.32 -4.36 3.78
CA VAL A 166 -1.13 -5.18 3.50
C VAL A 166 0.08 -4.50 4.15
N PRO A 167 0.63 -5.04 5.26
CA PRO A 167 1.79 -4.48 5.91
C PRO A 167 2.96 -4.41 4.93
N GLN A 168 3.52 -3.22 4.79
CA GLN A 168 4.76 -2.97 4.07
C GLN A 168 5.85 -2.74 5.11
N LYS A 169 7.03 -3.32 4.89
CA LYS A 169 8.19 -2.97 5.70
C LYS A 169 8.52 -1.50 5.41
N GLU A 170 8.75 -0.71 6.46
CA GLU A 170 9.17 0.68 6.33
C GLU A 170 10.28 0.83 5.29
N GLY A 171 10.21 1.85 4.44
CA GLY A 171 11.37 2.32 3.67
C GLY A 171 11.53 1.74 2.27
N VAL A 172 11.52 2.66 1.30
CA VAL A 172 12.23 2.46 0.04
C VAL A 172 13.68 2.13 0.41
N CYS A 173 14.14 0.87 0.23
CA CYS A 173 15.53 0.47 0.58
C CYS A 173 16.55 1.34 -0.18
N TRP A 174 16.11 2.00 -1.25
CA TRP A 174 16.91 2.91 -2.04
C TRP A 174 16.14 4.10 -2.62
N LYS A 175 16.85 5.10 -3.12
CA LYS A 175 16.33 6.11 -4.05
C LYS A 175 17.22 6.17 -5.28
N PHE A 176 16.62 6.39 -6.44
CA PHE A 176 17.37 6.62 -7.67
C PHE A 176 17.92 8.05 -7.69
N ILE A 177 19.23 8.16 -7.86
CA ILE A 177 19.90 9.40 -8.28
C ILE A 177 19.92 9.44 -9.82
N ARG A 178 20.11 8.28 -10.46
CA ARG A 178 20.03 8.10 -11.92
C ARG A 178 19.48 6.71 -12.25
N ALA A 179 18.46 6.64 -13.12
CA ALA A 179 17.78 5.38 -13.45
C ALA A 179 18.38 4.62 -14.65
N GLY A 180 19.37 5.17 -15.37
CA GLY A 180 19.93 4.55 -16.58
C GLY A 180 19.00 4.60 -17.79
N MET A 181 19.40 3.94 -18.90
CA MET A 181 18.70 4.03 -20.20
C MET A 181 17.36 3.28 -20.20
N TYR A 182 17.29 2.12 -19.54
CA TYR A 182 16.08 1.32 -19.40
C TYR A 182 16.20 0.44 -18.17
N THR A 183 15.71 0.93 -17.02
CA THR A 183 15.61 0.17 -15.77
C THR A 183 14.15 -0.02 -15.43
N SER A 184 13.76 -1.27 -15.17
CA SER A 184 12.39 -1.64 -14.88
C SER A 184 12.31 -2.58 -13.69
N VAL A 185 11.19 -2.58 -12.98
CA VAL A 185 10.90 -3.62 -12.00
C VAL A 185 10.31 -4.81 -12.75
N GLN A 186 10.91 -5.98 -12.59
CA GLN A 186 10.47 -7.23 -13.21
C GLN A 186 10.30 -8.32 -12.15
N ASP A 187 9.28 -9.14 -12.31
CA ASP A 187 9.03 -10.35 -11.54
C ASP A 187 9.02 -11.59 -12.47
N GLY A 188 8.46 -12.70 -12.00
CA GLY A 188 8.31 -13.92 -12.81
C GLY A 188 7.42 -13.79 -14.05
N GLY A 189 6.70 -12.69 -14.20
CA GLY A 189 5.77 -12.42 -15.29
C GLY A 189 4.37 -12.97 -15.05
N ARG A 190 3.51 -12.81 -16.05
CA ARG A 190 2.08 -13.12 -16.05
C ARG A 190 1.80 -14.35 -16.90
N GLU A 191 1.20 -15.36 -16.31
CA GLU A 191 0.79 -16.59 -17.01
C GLU A 191 -0.72 -16.62 -17.23
N GLY A 192 -1.17 -17.29 -18.29
CA GLY A 192 -2.61 -17.49 -18.55
C GLY A 192 -3.40 -16.24 -18.97
N GLN A 193 -2.74 -15.16 -19.41
CA GLN A 193 -3.40 -13.91 -19.83
C GLN A 193 -3.27 -13.61 -21.34
N ARG A 194 -2.59 -14.48 -22.11
CA ARG A 194 -2.28 -14.25 -23.53
C ARG A 194 -3.53 -14.18 -24.42
N GLN A 195 -4.60 -14.88 -24.04
CA GLN A 195 -5.88 -14.84 -24.74
C GLN A 195 -6.53 -13.45 -24.74
N TRP A 196 -6.12 -12.58 -23.80
CA TRP A 196 -6.55 -11.20 -23.70
C TRP A 196 -5.54 -10.22 -24.33
N GLY A 197 -4.55 -10.72 -25.09
CA GLY A 197 -3.50 -9.92 -25.70
C GLY A 197 -2.41 -9.44 -24.73
N ILE A 198 -2.44 -9.88 -23.47
CA ILE A 198 -1.44 -9.50 -22.46
C ILE A 198 -0.23 -10.41 -22.59
N SER A 199 0.94 -9.81 -22.88
CA SER A 199 2.20 -10.54 -22.98
C SER A 199 2.62 -11.11 -21.61
N ARG A 200 3.45 -12.17 -21.64
CA ARG A 200 3.97 -12.80 -20.41
C ARG A 200 4.77 -11.81 -19.57
N CYS A 201 5.47 -10.84 -20.18
CA CYS A 201 6.38 -9.93 -19.47
C CYS A 201 7.34 -10.68 -18.52
N GLY A 202 7.84 -10.00 -17.49
CA GLY A 202 8.79 -10.54 -16.52
C GLY A 202 10.24 -10.39 -16.97
N ALA A 203 11.15 -10.85 -16.11
CA ALA A 203 12.58 -10.76 -16.37
C ALA A 203 12.99 -11.46 -17.67
N LEU A 204 13.83 -10.79 -18.46
CA LEU A 204 14.36 -11.32 -19.71
C LEU A 204 15.34 -12.48 -19.48
N ASP A 205 16.19 -12.36 -18.46
CA ASP A 205 17.09 -13.40 -17.96
C ASP A 205 16.63 -13.80 -16.54
N LYS A 206 15.64 -14.70 -16.54
CA LYS A 206 15.03 -15.23 -15.30
C LYS A 206 16.05 -15.91 -14.38
N PRO A 207 16.97 -16.78 -14.87
CA PRO A 207 17.97 -17.38 -14.01
C PRO A 207 18.78 -16.34 -13.23
N ALA A 208 19.22 -15.26 -13.86
CA ALA A 208 19.95 -14.20 -13.16
C ALA A 208 19.09 -13.51 -12.08
N MET A 209 17.82 -13.21 -12.38
CA MET A 209 16.88 -12.65 -11.39
C MET A 209 16.66 -13.61 -10.21
N THR A 210 16.43 -14.89 -10.49
CA THR A 210 16.25 -15.93 -9.48
C THR A 210 17.46 -16.02 -8.56
N ILE A 211 18.68 -16.03 -9.12
CA ILE A 211 19.91 -16.07 -8.33
C ILE A 211 20.02 -14.82 -7.45
N ALA A 212 19.73 -13.63 -7.97
CA ALA A 212 19.78 -12.39 -7.18
C ALA A 212 18.83 -12.46 -5.98
N ASN A 213 17.59 -12.92 -6.19
CA ASN A 213 16.61 -13.08 -5.14
C ASN A 213 17.03 -14.11 -4.08
N LEU A 214 17.51 -15.28 -4.51
CA LEU A 214 17.95 -16.34 -3.60
C LEU A 214 19.14 -15.90 -2.73
N LEU A 215 20.10 -15.16 -3.30
CA LEU A 215 21.25 -14.64 -2.56
C LEU A 215 20.88 -13.73 -1.38
N VAL A 216 19.75 -13.02 -1.47
CA VAL A 216 19.25 -12.14 -0.41
C VAL A 216 18.09 -12.74 0.39
N GLY A 217 17.74 -14.01 0.13
CA GLY A 217 16.72 -14.75 0.87
C GLY A 217 15.27 -14.47 0.44
N ASN A 218 15.05 -13.93 -0.76
CA ASN A 218 13.71 -13.73 -1.32
C ASN A 218 13.20 -15.00 -2.00
N ALA A 219 11.89 -15.02 -2.33
CA ALA A 219 11.33 -16.03 -3.21
C ALA A 219 11.94 -15.93 -4.63
N PRO A 220 12.11 -17.04 -5.37
CA PRO A 220 12.76 -17.08 -6.69
C PRO A 220 12.21 -16.04 -7.69
N GLU A 221 10.89 -15.88 -7.72
CA GLU A 221 10.17 -15.03 -8.67
C GLU A 221 9.77 -13.67 -8.08
N ALA A 222 10.36 -13.27 -6.95
CA ALA A 222 10.10 -11.96 -6.35
C ALA A 222 10.57 -10.83 -7.27
N ALA A 223 9.91 -9.67 -7.18
CA ALA A 223 10.26 -8.52 -8.01
C ALA A 223 11.68 -8.01 -7.71
N ALA A 224 12.44 -7.75 -8.77
CA ALA A 224 13.80 -7.19 -8.74
C ALA A 224 13.94 -6.10 -9.81
N LEU A 225 15.00 -5.30 -9.72
CA LEU A 225 15.31 -4.33 -10.78
C LEU A 225 16.04 -5.03 -11.92
N GLU A 226 15.43 -5.06 -13.10
CA GLU A 226 16.10 -5.36 -14.36
C GLU A 226 16.70 -4.07 -14.93
N ILE A 227 18.03 -4.04 -15.03
CA ILE A 227 18.81 -2.87 -15.43
C ILE A 227 19.45 -3.15 -16.79
N THR A 228 19.21 -2.28 -17.77
CA THR A 228 19.83 -2.43 -19.10
C THR A 228 20.95 -1.45 -19.37
N LEU A 229 22.07 -1.99 -19.83
CA LEU A 229 23.33 -1.27 -20.08
C LEU A 229 23.89 -0.52 -18.87
N GLY A 230 23.48 -0.90 -17.65
CA GLY A 230 23.95 -0.32 -16.40
C GLY A 230 23.58 1.16 -16.27
N GLN A 231 24.58 1.98 -15.92
CA GLN A 231 24.45 3.43 -15.73
C GLN A 231 23.44 3.86 -14.66
N ILE A 232 23.13 2.98 -13.72
CA ILE A 232 22.28 3.34 -12.58
C ILE A 232 23.11 3.93 -11.46
N ASP A 233 22.43 4.73 -10.66
CA ASP A 233 22.96 5.35 -9.48
C ASP A 233 21.88 5.40 -8.41
N VAL A 234 22.14 4.72 -7.31
CA VAL A 234 21.15 4.39 -6.31
C VAL A 234 21.74 4.63 -4.92
N GLN A 235 21.09 5.46 -4.10
CA GLN A 235 21.48 5.63 -2.71
C GLN A 235 20.57 4.80 -1.81
N PHE A 236 21.16 3.95 -0.97
CA PHE A 236 20.42 3.18 0.02
C PHE A 236 19.91 4.09 1.14
N SER A 237 18.64 4.00 1.50
CA SER A 237 18.02 4.84 2.53
C SER A 237 18.13 4.23 3.93
N ARG A 238 18.44 2.94 4.01
CA ARG A 238 18.57 2.17 5.25
C ARG A 238 19.61 1.07 5.09
N HIS A 239 19.91 0.41 6.20
CA HIS A 239 20.63 -0.85 6.16
C HIS A 239 19.81 -1.93 5.42
N CYS A 240 20.38 -2.56 4.39
CA CYS A 240 19.80 -3.73 3.72
C CYS A 240 20.90 -4.61 3.10
N TRP A 241 20.59 -5.90 2.92
CA TRP A 241 21.36 -6.79 2.06
C TRP A 241 20.88 -6.67 0.63
N PHE A 242 21.80 -6.66 -0.33
CA PHE A 242 21.50 -6.65 -1.75
C PHE A 242 22.35 -7.68 -2.50
N ALA A 243 21.93 -8.07 -3.69
CA ALA A 243 22.71 -8.89 -4.60
C ALA A 243 22.58 -8.36 -6.03
N LEU A 244 23.69 -8.39 -6.76
CA LEU A 244 23.76 -7.99 -8.16
C LEU A 244 24.20 -9.20 -9.01
N THR A 245 23.45 -9.50 -10.05
CA THR A 245 23.71 -10.63 -10.96
C THR A 245 23.50 -10.21 -12.42
N GLY A 246 23.67 -11.16 -13.35
CA GLY A 246 23.52 -10.92 -14.79
C GLY A 246 24.79 -10.34 -15.42
N ALA A 247 24.62 -9.36 -16.31
CA ALA A 247 25.69 -8.75 -17.08
C ALA A 247 26.76 -8.12 -16.18
N ALA A 248 28.02 -8.28 -16.61
CA ALA A 248 29.18 -7.84 -15.85
C ALA A 248 29.38 -6.33 -15.94
N CYS A 249 28.74 -5.60 -15.03
CA CYS A 249 28.92 -4.16 -14.84
C CYS A 249 29.97 -3.89 -13.76
N GLU A 250 30.86 -2.91 -14.02
CA GLU A 250 31.74 -2.33 -13.01
C GLU A 250 30.90 -1.61 -11.94
N ALA A 251 30.44 -2.39 -10.96
CA ALA A 251 29.60 -1.92 -9.88
C ALA A 251 30.47 -1.50 -8.69
N THR A 252 30.12 -0.37 -8.07
CA THR A 252 30.79 0.12 -6.87
C THR A 252 29.79 0.58 -5.82
N LEU A 253 30.11 0.37 -4.54
CA LEU A 253 29.40 0.88 -3.38
C LEU A 253 30.32 1.89 -2.68
N ASP A 254 30.00 3.17 -2.75
CA ASP A 254 30.88 4.27 -2.31
C ASP A 254 32.32 4.17 -2.86
N GLY A 255 32.44 3.72 -4.12
CA GLY A 255 33.73 3.53 -4.80
C GLY A 255 34.43 2.19 -4.52
N ALA A 256 33.99 1.41 -3.52
CA ALA A 256 34.50 0.05 -3.29
C ALA A 256 33.84 -0.94 -4.29
N PRO A 257 34.59 -1.93 -4.82
CA PRO A 257 34.06 -2.87 -5.80
C PRO A 257 32.92 -3.73 -5.24
N VAL A 258 31.88 -3.91 -6.04
CA VAL A 258 30.75 -4.81 -5.75
C VAL A 258 30.91 -6.10 -6.53
N TRP A 259 30.86 -7.24 -5.83
CA TRP A 259 31.00 -8.56 -6.42
C TRP A 259 29.68 -9.05 -6.97
N LEU A 260 29.70 -9.46 -8.25
CA LEU A 260 28.54 -10.07 -8.90
C LEU A 260 28.35 -11.51 -8.42
N GLY A 261 27.10 -11.96 -8.36
CA GLY A 261 26.78 -13.33 -7.94
C GLY A 261 26.99 -13.57 -6.44
N TRP A 262 27.13 -12.50 -5.65
CA TRP A 262 27.24 -12.57 -4.20
C TRP A 262 26.34 -11.55 -3.51
N ARG A 263 25.97 -11.82 -2.26
CA ARG A 263 25.23 -10.86 -1.43
C ARG A 263 26.18 -9.90 -0.74
N MET A 264 25.82 -8.62 -0.71
CA MET A 264 26.59 -7.57 -0.05
C MET A 264 25.71 -6.76 0.87
N GLU A 265 26.32 -6.18 1.90
CA GLU A 265 25.67 -5.32 2.86
C GLU A 265 25.79 -3.86 2.40
N ALA A 266 24.69 -3.12 2.47
CA ALA A 266 24.68 -1.68 2.30
C ALA A 266 24.13 -1.01 3.56
N LYS A 267 24.80 0.05 4.01
CA LYS A 267 24.35 0.93 5.09
C LYS A 267 23.53 2.09 4.53
N ALA A 268 22.74 2.72 5.40
CA ALA A 268 22.02 3.93 5.07
C ALA A 268 22.98 5.03 4.56
N GLY A 269 22.63 5.69 3.46
CA GLY A 269 23.39 6.76 2.83
C GLY A 269 24.41 6.28 1.77
N GLN A 270 24.75 5.00 1.72
CA GLN A 270 25.73 4.49 0.75
C GLN A 270 25.17 4.48 -0.67
N ARG A 271 26.05 4.68 -1.65
CA ARG A 271 25.69 4.85 -3.06
C ARG A 271 26.22 3.70 -3.92
N LEU A 272 25.31 2.95 -4.52
CA LEU A 272 25.60 1.94 -5.53
C LEU A 272 25.58 2.57 -6.92
N VAL A 273 26.70 2.48 -7.62
CA VAL A 273 26.87 2.97 -8.99
C VAL A 273 27.24 1.82 -9.89
N LEU A 274 26.47 1.63 -10.96
CA LEU A 274 26.79 0.68 -12.03
C LEU A 274 27.20 1.45 -13.28
N LYS A 275 28.34 1.09 -13.86
CA LYS A 275 28.74 1.58 -15.18
C LYS A 275 28.22 0.66 -16.29
N ASN A 276 28.59 0.95 -17.54
CA ASN A 276 28.29 0.09 -18.67
C ASN A 276 28.86 -1.32 -18.44
N PRO A 277 28.12 -2.38 -18.78
CA PRO A 277 28.65 -3.73 -18.74
C PRO A 277 29.69 -3.92 -19.83
N GLN A 278 30.72 -4.74 -19.54
CA GLN A 278 31.69 -5.16 -20.56
C GLN A 278 31.14 -6.29 -21.44
N HIS A 279 30.29 -7.15 -20.87
CA HIS A 279 29.65 -8.28 -21.54
C HIS A 279 28.19 -8.44 -21.07
N GLY A 280 27.31 -8.80 -22.01
CA GLY A 280 25.86 -8.87 -21.75
C GLY A 280 25.21 -7.49 -21.65
N ILE A 281 23.88 -7.46 -21.48
CA ILE A 281 23.12 -6.20 -21.46
C ILE A 281 22.12 -6.05 -20.32
N ARG A 282 21.82 -7.13 -19.56
CA ARG A 282 20.84 -7.13 -18.46
C ARG A 282 21.51 -7.51 -17.15
N SER A 283 21.38 -6.66 -16.14
CA SER A 283 21.81 -6.94 -14.77
C SER A 283 20.59 -6.91 -13.85
N TYR A 284 20.62 -7.71 -12.78
CA TYR A 284 19.50 -7.81 -11.83
C TYR A 284 19.97 -7.42 -10.44
N LEU A 285 19.28 -6.44 -9.85
CA LEU A 285 19.53 -5.97 -8.51
C LEU A 285 18.33 -6.35 -7.62
N ALA A 286 18.59 -7.24 -6.65
CA ALA A 286 17.63 -7.65 -5.64
C ALA A 286 18.05 -7.13 -4.26
N VAL A 287 17.07 -6.88 -3.40
CA VAL A 287 17.27 -6.50 -1.99
C VAL A 287 16.51 -7.45 -1.08
N ALA A 288 17.07 -7.72 0.09
CA ALA A 288 16.42 -8.56 1.09
C ALA A 288 15.07 -7.96 1.49
N GLY A 289 14.01 -8.77 1.39
CA GLY A 289 12.63 -8.34 1.57
C GLY A 289 11.88 -8.09 0.26
N GLY A 290 12.56 -8.09 -0.89
CA GLY A 290 11.97 -7.90 -2.21
C GLY A 290 11.63 -6.44 -2.54
N ILE A 291 11.04 -6.25 -3.71
CA ILE A 291 10.43 -4.98 -4.13
C ILE A 291 8.91 -5.16 -4.06
N ASP A 292 8.24 -4.29 -3.31
CA ASP A 292 6.79 -4.30 -3.24
C ASP A 292 6.21 -3.82 -4.58
N VAL A 293 5.46 -4.70 -5.23
CA VAL A 293 4.75 -4.44 -6.49
C VAL A 293 3.28 -4.80 -6.34
N LEU A 294 2.40 -4.01 -6.95
CA LEU A 294 1.00 -4.38 -7.07
C LEU A 294 0.92 -5.63 -7.96
N LYS A 295 0.30 -6.69 -7.43
CA LYS A 295 0.02 -7.89 -8.23
C LYS A 295 -1.16 -7.59 -9.16
N PHE A 296 -0.97 -7.93 -10.43
CA PHE A 296 -1.99 -7.87 -11.48
C PHE A 296 -2.64 -9.23 -11.67
#